data_AF-A0A9X4C9F3-F1
#
_entry.id   AF-A0A9X4C9F3-F1
#
_cell.length_a   1.000
_cell.length_b   1.000
_cell.length_c   1.000
_cell.angle_alpha   90.00
_cell.angle_beta   90.00
_cell.angle_gamma   90.00
#
_symmetry.space_group_name_H-M   'P 1'
#
loop_
_entity.id
_entity.type
_entity.pdbx_description
1 polymer ?
#
loop_
_entity_poly.entity_id
_entity_poly.type
_entity_poly.pdbx_seq_one_letter_code
_entity_poly.pdbx_strand_id
1 'polypeptide(L)'
;MKRVILTSSSGVGLALADRADMVIPFIYRFVSGPLPTADHLNSYLGARESWFDPMHWSDCVRIRQSPLIRRPDRAGGLLWVCETYGVDLIELWFDPEPNSQLQLIWILDYLRSEPSITEKLRLRRVDFDLREADPSELRRRDVQQFDIAESDFEIASMAWEAYRAPTPELCAGLLGRPLGKLSFLKPAMKDLLAELPSPATGLGATETRLLERIAGGHNRTDELFRPGALGTRVFDQWELGALLEGLAFGPAPAVAGLDGKLATLDPDNARSRNAAFRRSRLSLTEFGEAVLAGREDFRSHNPVKRSWGGTLLTNERLWRWDGERRLLVAP
;
A
#
# COMPACT_ATOMS: atom_id res chain seq x y z
N MET A 1 15.08 1.19 28.69
CA MET A 1 14.72 2.07 27.58
C MET A 1 13.54 1.45 26.87
N LYS A 2 12.37 2.08 26.93
CA LYS A 2 11.13 1.57 26.32
C LYS A 2 11.08 1.97 24.85
N ARG A 3 10.97 0.98 23.97
CA ARG A 3 11.06 1.12 22.52
C ARG A 3 9.76 0.71 21.86
N VAL A 4 9.32 1.52 20.91
CA VAL A 4 8.16 1.23 20.05
C VAL A 4 8.60 1.19 18.60
N ILE A 5 8.05 0.27 17.82
CA ILE A 5 8.21 0.26 16.36
C ILE A 5 6.86 0.59 15.72
N LEU A 6 6.85 1.60 14.84
CA LEU A 6 5.76 1.85 13.90
C LEU A 6 6.16 1.28 12.54
N THR A 7 5.26 0.52 11.92
CA THR A 7 5.53 -0.19 10.66
C THR A 7 4.25 -0.32 9.83
N SER A 8 4.40 -0.72 8.58
CA SER A 8 3.26 -1.21 7.79
C SER A 8 2.86 -2.63 8.15
N SER A 9 1.74 -3.09 7.57
CA SER A 9 1.29 -4.48 7.64
C SER A 9 2.34 -5.49 7.18
N SER A 10 3.32 -5.08 6.39
CA SER A 10 4.46 -5.92 5.99
C SER A 10 5.39 -6.23 7.16
N GLY A 11 5.49 -5.35 8.16
CA GLY A 11 6.35 -5.55 9.34
C GLY A 11 5.68 -6.20 10.55
N VAL A 12 4.53 -6.86 10.39
CA VAL A 12 3.87 -7.60 11.49
C VAL A 12 4.83 -8.62 12.15
N GLY A 13 5.76 -9.19 11.37
CA GLY A 13 6.79 -10.10 11.88
C GLY A 13 7.73 -9.49 12.92
N LEU A 14 7.88 -8.16 12.97
CA LEU A 14 8.71 -7.46 13.96
C LEU A 14 8.20 -7.67 15.40
N ALA A 15 6.90 -7.92 15.59
CA ALA A 15 6.33 -8.25 16.90
C ALA A 15 6.88 -9.59 17.46
N LEU A 16 7.45 -10.44 16.61
CA LEU A 16 8.09 -11.70 16.97
C LEU A 16 9.62 -11.61 17.06
N ALA A 17 10.19 -10.47 16.66
CA ALA A 17 11.63 -10.27 16.52
C ALA A 17 12.31 -9.78 17.81
N ASP A 18 11.54 -9.48 18.87
CA ASP A 18 12.08 -9.04 20.18
C ASP A 18 13.01 -7.82 20.06
N ARG A 19 12.58 -6.84 19.25
CA ARG A 19 13.31 -5.58 18.99
C ARG A 19 12.73 -4.36 19.68
N ALA A 20 11.50 -4.48 20.16
CA ALA A 20 10.75 -3.39 20.78
C ALA A 20 9.77 -3.95 21.80
N ASP A 21 9.41 -3.13 22.80
CA ASP A 21 8.41 -3.45 23.81
C ASP A 21 6.98 -3.42 23.24
N MET A 22 6.80 -2.76 22.10
CA MET A 22 5.55 -2.73 21.34
C MET A 22 5.81 -2.50 19.85
N VAL A 23 5.11 -3.25 19.00
CA VAL A 23 5.11 -3.07 17.54
C VAL A 23 3.69 -2.75 17.09
N ILE A 24 3.55 -1.68 16.30
CA ILE A 24 2.27 -1.20 15.77
C ILE A 24 2.33 -1.26 14.24
N PRO A 25 1.73 -2.29 13.64
CA PRO A 25 1.54 -2.35 12.20
C PRO A 25 0.29 -1.57 11.78
N PHE A 26 0.46 -0.63 10.86
CA PHE A 26 -0.66 0.09 10.23
C PHE A 26 -1.27 -0.74 9.11
N ILE A 27 -2.61 -0.83 9.12
CA ILE A 27 -3.35 -1.71 8.23
C ILE A 27 -3.85 -1.05 6.94
N TYR A 28 -3.80 0.28 6.86
CA TYR A 28 -4.39 1.00 5.73
C TYR A 28 -3.69 0.69 4.41
N ARG A 29 -4.50 0.40 3.39
CA ARG A 29 -4.08 0.26 2.00
C ARG A 29 -4.37 1.56 1.26
N PHE A 30 -3.40 2.48 1.23
CA PHE A 30 -3.55 3.77 0.55
C PHE A 30 -3.40 3.68 -0.98
N VAL A 31 -2.94 2.54 -1.49
CA VAL A 31 -2.76 2.28 -2.93
C VAL A 31 -4.06 1.90 -3.65
N SER A 32 -5.10 1.54 -2.90
CA SER A 32 -6.34 1.00 -3.44
C SER A 32 -7.56 1.57 -2.73
N GLY A 33 -8.62 1.81 -3.48
CA GLY A 33 -9.85 2.41 -2.96
C GLY A 33 -9.70 3.90 -2.60
N PRO A 34 -10.79 4.53 -2.12
CA PRO A 34 -10.76 5.91 -1.68
C PRO A 34 -9.86 6.06 -0.43
N LEU A 35 -9.09 7.14 -0.38
CA LEU A 35 -8.32 7.47 0.81
C LEU A 35 -9.25 7.75 2.00
N PRO A 36 -8.91 7.28 3.21
CA PRO A 36 -9.62 7.68 4.42
C PRO A 36 -9.55 9.21 4.61
N THR A 37 -10.59 9.78 5.20
CA THR A 37 -10.60 11.21 5.54
C THR A 37 -9.58 11.51 6.64
N ALA A 38 -9.17 12.79 6.75
CA ALA A 38 -8.27 13.22 7.82
C ALA A 38 -8.84 12.89 9.21
N ASP A 39 -10.15 13.13 9.40
CA ASP A 39 -10.84 12.79 10.65
C ASP A 39 -10.77 11.30 10.96
N HIS A 40 -10.97 10.44 9.96
CA HIS A 40 -10.88 8.99 10.15
C HIS A 40 -9.47 8.54 10.56
N LEU A 41 -8.42 9.11 9.94
CA LEU A 41 -7.03 8.81 10.30
C LEU A 41 -6.66 9.35 11.68
N ASN A 42 -7.17 10.53 12.03
CA ASN A 42 -7.00 11.11 13.36
C ASN A 42 -7.71 10.28 14.43
N SER A 43 -8.93 9.81 14.19
CA SER A 43 -9.65 8.90 15.09
C SER A 43 -8.95 7.55 15.22
N TYR A 44 -8.33 7.04 14.14
CA TYR A 44 -7.57 5.78 14.19
C TYR A 44 -6.38 5.84 15.15
N LEU A 45 -5.69 6.99 15.25
CA LEU A 45 -4.56 7.22 16.15
C LEU A 45 -4.95 7.88 17.49
N GLY A 46 -6.16 8.45 17.56
CA GLY A 46 -6.70 9.18 18.71
C GLY A 46 -7.30 8.25 19.77
N ALA A 47 -7.96 8.85 20.77
CA ALA A 47 -8.67 8.07 21.78
C ALA A 47 -9.92 7.40 21.15
N ARG A 48 -10.15 6.15 21.53
CA ARG A 48 -11.32 5.37 21.16
C ARG A 48 -12.48 5.71 22.09
N GLU A 49 -13.55 6.26 21.54
CA GLU A 49 -14.77 6.60 22.29
C GLU A 49 -15.67 5.38 22.47
N SER A 50 -15.69 4.46 21.49
CA SER A 50 -16.51 3.25 21.52
C SER A 50 -15.75 2.02 21.00
N TRP A 51 -15.94 0.86 21.63
CA TRP A 51 -15.42 -0.42 21.12
C TRP A 51 -16.20 -0.93 19.88
N PHE A 52 -17.29 -0.27 19.52
CA PHE A 52 -18.01 -0.47 18.27
C PHE A 52 -17.53 0.44 17.14
N ASP A 53 -16.62 1.37 17.42
CA ASP A 53 -15.98 2.21 16.40
C ASP A 53 -15.19 1.33 15.42
N PRO A 54 -14.96 1.83 14.19
CA PRO A 54 -14.05 1.21 13.24
C PRO A 54 -12.67 0.89 13.85
N MET A 55 -11.84 0.19 13.06
CA MET A 55 -10.50 -0.25 13.46
C MET A 55 -9.73 0.87 14.18
N HIS A 56 -9.09 0.53 15.29
CA HIS A 56 -8.23 1.44 16.06
C HIS A 56 -6.77 0.94 16.03
N TRP A 57 -5.78 1.82 16.17
CA TRP A 57 -4.36 1.43 16.12
C TRP A 57 -4.02 0.30 17.11
N SER A 58 -4.63 0.32 18.29
CA SER A 58 -4.36 -0.66 19.34
C SER A 58 -4.91 -2.05 19.02
N ASP A 59 -5.86 -2.19 18.09
CA ASP A 59 -6.39 -3.48 17.62
C ASP A 59 -5.37 -4.25 16.77
N CYS A 60 -4.41 -3.52 16.20
CA CYS A 60 -3.32 -4.08 15.40
C CYS A 60 -2.13 -4.55 16.25
N VAL A 61 -2.15 -4.27 17.56
CA VAL A 61 -1.07 -4.63 18.49
C VAL A 61 -1.33 -6.02 19.10
N ARG A 62 -0.36 -6.93 18.95
CA ARG A 62 -0.43 -8.27 19.55
C ARG A 62 -0.15 -8.21 21.05
N ILE A 63 -1.19 -8.04 21.86
CA ILE A 63 -1.08 -7.86 23.33
C ILE A 63 -0.24 -8.95 24.02
N ARG A 64 -0.32 -10.21 23.58
CA ARG A 64 0.50 -11.30 24.16
C ARG A 64 2.00 -11.08 23.98
N GLN A 65 2.39 -10.21 23.05
CA GLN A 65 3.76 -9.93 22.63
C GLN A 65 4.18 -8.47 22.95
N SER A 66 3.26 -7.65 23.46
CA SER A 66 3.50 -6.24 23.80
C SER A 66 3.14 -5.99 25.27
N PRO A 67 4.05 -6.25 26.23
CA PRO A 67 3.78 -6.06 27.66
C PRO A 67 3.69 -4.58 28.05
N LEU A 68 4.01 -3.67 27.13
CA LEU A 68 4.08 -2.22 27.39
C LEU A 68 2.73 -1.63 27.80
N ILE A 69 1.64 -1.95 27.10
CA ILE A 69 0.32 -1.32 27.29
C ILE A 69 -0.66 -2.24 28.03
N ARG A 70 -1.35 -1.69 29.04
CA ARG A 70 -2.43 -2.39 29.76
C ARG A 70 -3.72 -2.40 28.95
N ARG A 71 -4.56 -3.43 29.14
CA ARG A 71 -5.85 -3.56 28.43
C ARG A 71 -6.77 -2.33 28.53
N PRO A 72 -6.95 -1.68 29.70
CA PRO A 72 -7.83 -0.50 29.81
C PRO A 72 -7.33 0.68 28.98
N ASP A 73 -6.00 0.84 28.88
CA ASP A 73 -5.37 1.99 28.22
C ASP A 73 -5.33 1.83 26.69
N ARG A 74 -5.79 0.70 26.15
CA ARG A 74 -5.90 0.46 24.70
C ARG A 74 -6.93 1.34 24.01
N ALA A 75 -7.82 1.98 24.76
CA ALA A 75 -8.71 3.00 24.25
C ALA A 75 -8.03 4.38 24.18
N GLY A 76 -6.83 4.55 24.72
CA GLY A 76 -6.08 5.80 24.61
C GLY A 76 -5.49 6.01 23.21
N GLY A 77 -5.30 7.28 22.87
CA GLY A 77 -4.57 7.67 21.66
C GLY A 77 -3.12 7.22 21.69
N LEU A 78 -2.54 6.99 20.51
CA LEU A 78 -1.19 6.48 20.33
C LEU A 78 -0.16 7.35 21.07
N LEU A 79 -0.21 8.66 20.85
CA LEU A 79 0.75 9.60 21.45
C LEU A 79 0.60 9.65 22.97
N TRP A 80 -0.64 9.71 23.45
CA TRP A 80 -0.93 9.65 24.88
C TRP A 80 -0.39 8.36 25.53
N VAL A 81 -0.51 7.20 24.88
CA VAL A 81 0.10 5.96 25.36
C VAL A 81 1.62 6.08 25.40
N CYS A 82 2.24 6.56 24.32
CA CYS A 82 3.69 6.72 24.26
C CYS A 82 4.22 7.62 25.38
N GLU A 83 3.52 8.71 25.69
CA GLU A 83 3.88 9.62 26.79
C GLU A 83 3.61 9.02 28.17
N THR A 84 2.41 8.48 28.39
CA THR A 84 1.99 7.91 29.68
C THR A 84 2.88 6.76 30.12
N TYR A 85 3.29 5.93 29.15
CA TYR A 85 4.18 4.81 29.41
C TYR A 85 5.65 5.18 29.33
N GLY A 86 6.01 6.44 29.08
CA GLY A 86 7.40 6.90 29.03
C GLY A 86 8.22 6.17 27.97
N VAL A 87 7.69 6.09 26.74
CA VAL A 87 8.44 5.59 25.59
C VAL A 87 9.63 6.51 25.34
N ASP A 88 10.82 5.92 25.25
CA ASP A 88 12.09 6.64 25.08
C ASP A 88 12.49 6.74 23.60
N LEU A 89 12.04 5.79 22.77
CA LEU A 89 12.40 5.70 21.35
C LEU A 89 11.28 5.10 20.52
N ILE A 90 10.98 5.75 19.41
CA ILE A 90 10.02 5.29 18.41
C ILE A 90 10.77 5.10 17.09
N GLU A 91 10.81 3.87 16.60
CA GLU A 91 11.47 3.53 15.34
C GLU A 91 10.46 3.39 14.21
N LEU A 92 10.74 4.00 13.07
CA LEU A 92 9.95 3.87 11.86
C LEU A 92 10.57 2.80 10.96
N TRP A 93 9.87 1.67 10.80
CA TRP A 93 10.28 0.53 9.98
C TRP A 93 9.32 0.38 8.79
N PHE A 94 9.69 0.92 7.64
CA PHE A 94 8.85 0.84 6.43
C PHE A 94 9.70 0.35 5.27
N ASP A 95 9.28 -0.76 4.67
CA ASP A 95 9.98 -1.36 3.53
C ASP A 95 9.76 -0.55 2.23
N PRO A 96 10.49 -0.85 1.16
CA PRO A 96 10.44 -0.02 -0.06
C PRO A 96 9.13 -0.10 -0.84
N GLU A 97 8.17 -0.96 -0.43
CA GLU A 97 6.94 -1.14 -1.18
C GLU A 97 6.09 0.15 -1.17
N PRO A 98 5.35 0.45 -2.25
CA PRO A 98 4.63 1.71 -2.37
C PRO A 98 3.70 2.06 -1.21
N ASN A 99 2.93 1.08 -0.71
CA ASN A 99 2.03 1.34 0.42
C ASN A 99 2.77 1.62 1.74
N SER A 100 3.89 0.93 1.99
CA SER A 100 4.74 1.22 3.16
C SER A 100 5.29 2.64 3.10
N GLN A 101 5.72 3.09 1.91
CA GLN A 101 6.20 4.46 1.75
C GLN A 101 5.07 5.50 1.89
N LEU A 102 3.86 5.20 1.42
CA LEU A 102 2.67 6.05 1.67
C LEU A 102 2.32 6.13 3.17
N GLN A 103 2.41 5.03 3.90
CA GLN A 103 2.20 5.05 5.35
C GLN A 103 3.31 5.79 6.09
N LEU A 104 4.57 5.69 5.64
CA LEU A 104 5.69 6.45 6.20
C LEU A 104 5.49 7.96 6.06
N ILE A 105 5.13 8.44 4.87
CA ILE A 105 4.89 9.88 4.68
C ILE A 105 3.67 10.35 5.46
N TRP A 106 2.61 9.53 5.55
CA TRP A 106 1.43 9.86 6.35
C TRP A 106 1.76 9.97 7.85
N ILE A 107 2.48 9.00 8.42
CA ILE A 107 2.80 9.06 9.85
C ILE A 107 3.77 10.19 10.19
N LEU A 108 4.71 10.51 9.28
CA LEU A 108 5.57 11.68 9.45
C LEU A 108 4.78 12.98 9.39
N ASP A 109 3.86 13.14 8.44
CA ASP A 109 2.96 14.30 8.36
C ASP A 109 2.14 14.47 9.66
N TYR A 110 1.60 13.37 10.19
CA TYR A 110 0.86 13.37 11.44
C TYR A 110 1.73 13.77 12.65
N LEU A 111 2.94 13.23 12.77
CA LEU A 111 3.83 13.44 13.91
C LEU A 111 4.55 14.79 13.91
N ARG A 112 4.53 15.53 12.80
CA ARG A 112 5.23 16.82 12.68
C ARG A 112 4.78 17.84 13.73
N SER A 113 3.50 17.81 14.11
CA SER A 113 2.91 18.76 15.06
C SER A 113 3.18 18.42 16.53
N GLU A 114 4.00 17.41 16.82
CA GLU A 114 4.12 16.78 18.14
C GLU A 114 5.58 16.77 18.64
N PRO A 115 6.13 17.93 19.11
CA PRO A 115 7.54 18.07 19.41
C PRO A 115 8.10 17.03 20.40
N SER A 116 7.33 16.70 21.45
CA SER A 116 7.70 15.71 22.48
C SER A 116 7.97 14.31 21.92
N ILE A 117 7.38 14.01 20.77
CA ILE A 117 7.50 12.73 20.07
C ILE A 117 8.60 12.79 19.01
N THR A 118 8.73 13.91 18.29
CA THR A 118 9.72 14.06 17.21
C THR A 118 11.16 13.80 17.67
N GLU A 119 11.54 14.25 18.87
CA GLU A 119 12.89 14.03 19.44
C GLU A 119 13.21 12.54 19.66
N LYS A 120 12.16 11.72 19.86
CA LYS A 120 12.24 10.28 20.10
C LYS A 120 12.19 9.46 18.82
N LEU A 121 11.93 10.08 17.66
CA LEU A 121 11.80 9.35 16.41
C LEU A 121 13.15 9.00 15.81
N ARG A 122 13.27 7.77 15.30
CA ARG A 122 14.39 7.33 14.48
C ARG A 122 13.89 6.58 13.25
N LEU A 123 14.40 6.94 12.09
CA LEU A 123 14.10 6.24 10.85
C LEU A 123 15.05 5.06 10.67
N ARG A 124 14.50 3.88 10.40
CA ARG A 124 15.27 2.70 10.02
C ARG A 124 15.21 2.51 8.51
N ARG A 125 16.37 2.40 7.88
CA ARG A 125 16.46 2.13 6.44
C ARG A 125 16.26 0.64 6.18
N VAL A 126 15.01 0.26 5.94
CA VAL A 126 14.61 -1.10 5.61
C VAL A 126 14.66 -1.26 4.09
N ASP A 127 15.76 -1.82 3.57
CA ASP A 127 16.01 -2.02 2.13
C ASP A 127 15.62 -3.43 1.62
N PHE A 128 14.80 -4.15 2.40
CA PHE A 128 14.41 -5.53 2.17
C PHE A 128 12.92 -5.73 2.43
N ASP A 129 12.36 -6.83 1.94
CA ASP A 129 10.94 -7.16 2.15
C ASP A 129 10.70 -7.58 3.62
N LEU A 130 9.95 -6.79 4.37
CA LEU A 130 9.59 -7.10 5.76
C LEU A 130 8.65 -8.29 5.89
N ARG A 131 7.81 -8.53 4.87
CA ARG A 131 6.81 -9.59 4.85
C ARG A 131 7.44 -10.96 4.68
N GLU A 132 8.55 -11.03 3.93
CA GLU A 132 9.29 -12.28 3.68
C GLU A 132 10.39 -12.55 4.71
N ALA A 133 10.76 -11.55 5.52
CA ALA A 133 11.83 -11.70 6.51
C ALA A 133 11.42 -12.59 7.70
N ASP A 134 12.26 -13.57 8.02
CA ASP A 134 12.05 -14.44 9.19
C ASP A 134 12.25 -13.65 10.51
N PRO A 135 11.41 -13.87 11.55
CA PRO A 135 11.57 -13.17 12.83
C PRO A 135 12.95 -13.33 13.49
N SER A 136 13.62 -14.47 13.33
CA SER A 136 14.96 -14.69 13.88
C SER A 136 16.03 -13.90 13.11
N GLU A 137 15.84 -13.71 11.80
CA GLU A 137 16.67 -12.82 10.99
C GLU A 137 16.43 -11.37 11.38
N LEU A 138 15.18 -10.92 11.47
CA LEU A 138 14.81 -9.57 11.90
C LEU A 138 15.41 -9.21 13.26
N ARG A 139 15.43 -10.16 14.20
CA ARG A 139 16.04 -9.99 15.53
C ARG A 139 17.52 -9.60 15.43
N ARG A 140 18.29 -10.28 14.57
CA ARG A 140 19.75 -10.13 14.47
C ARG A 140 20.20 -9.12 13.42
N ARG A 141 19.35 -8.78 12.46
CA ARG A 141 19.72 -7.96 11.29
C ARG A 141 20.10 -6.54 11.69
N ASP A 142 21.31 -6.12 11.36
CA ASP A 142 21.66 -4.72 11.52
C ASP A 142 20.90 -3.87 10.49
N VAL A 143 20.30 -2.77 10.95
CA VAL A 143 19.48 -1.88 10.12
C VAL A 143 19.89 -0.45 10.42
N GLN A 144 20.42 0.21 9.39
CA GLN A 144 20.95 1.56 9.49
C GLN A 144 19.88 2.51 10.04
N GLN A 145 20.29 3.33 11.01
CA GLN A 145 19.46 4.32 11.68
C GLN A 145 19.78 5.72 11.17
N PHE A 146 18.75 6.55 11.07
CA PHE A 146 18.88 7.97 10.80
C PHE A 146 18.05 8.78 11.79
N ASP A 147 18.60 9.91 12.22
CA ASP A 147 17.81 10.95 12.88
C ASP A 147 16.90 11.61 11.84
N ILE A 148 15.71 12.03 12.25
CA ILE A 148 14.73 12.71 11.39
C ILE A 148 14.89 14.22 11.62
N ALA A 149 15.14 14.97 10.55
CA ALA A 149 15.26 16.43 10.61
C ALA A 149 13.94 17.09 10.17
N GLU A 150 13.77 18.39 10.48
CA GLU A 150 12.58 19.16 10.06
C GLU A 150 12.33 19.06 8.55
N SER A 151 13.40 19.11 7.74
CA SER A 151 13.29 18.96 6.28
C SER A 151 12.71 17.59 5.85
N ASP A 152 12.92 16.53 6.64
CA ASP A 152 12.35 15.21 6.32
C ASP A 152 10.83 15.19 6.58
N PHE A 153 10.35 15.91 7.60
CA PHE A 153 8.92 16.11 7.85
C PHE A 153 8.27 16.95 6.75
N GLU A 154 8.92 18.04 6.32
CA GLU A 154 8.44 18.88 5.21
C GLU A 154 8.30 18.07 3.90
N ILE A 155 9.28 17.21 3.59
CA ILE A 155 9.21 16.34 2.42
C ILE A 155 8.03 15.36 2.53
N ALA A 156 7.83 14.76 3.72
CA ALA A 156 6.73 13.84 3.96
C ALA A 156 5.36 14.52 3.80
N SER A 157 5.16 15.68 4.42
CA SER A 157 3.91 16.47 4.29
C SER A 157 3.63 16.84 2.84
N MET A 158 4.63 17.38 2.12
CA MET A 158 4.49 17.72 0.71
C MET A 158 4.09 16.50 -0.13
N ALA A 159 4.72 15.34 0.11
CA ALA A 159 4.41 14.13 -0.64
C ALA A 159 3.02 13.57 -0.31
N TRP A 160 2.60 13.67 0.96
CA TRP A 160 1.28 13.22 1.39
C TRP A 160 0.16 14.12 0.85
N GLU A 161 0.37 15.45 0.84
CA GLU A 161 -0.51 16.39 0.17
C GLU A 161 -0.61 16.12 -1.34
N ALA A 162 0.53 15.90 -2.00
CA ALA A 162 0.56 15.56 -3.42
C ALA A 162 -0.25 14.29 -3.72
N TYR A 163 -0.14 13.25 -2.90
CA TYR A 163 -0.88 12.00 -3.11
C TYR A 163 -2.38 12.12 -2.82
N ARG A 164 -2.78 13.04 -1.94
CA ARG A 164 -4.20 13.37 -1.67
C ARG A 164 -4.80 14.35 -2.66
N ALA A 165 -4.01 14.88 -3.60
CA ALA A 165 -4.48 15.85 -4.57
C ALA A 165 -5.51 15.23 -5.55
N PRO A 166 -6.44 16.05 -6.09
CA PRO A 166 -7.45 15.59 -7.04
C PRO A 166 -6.88 15.25 -8.43
N THR A 167 -5.62 15.58 -8.70
CA THR A 167 -4.88 15.23 -9.92
C THR A 167 -3.50 14.66 -9.57
N PRO A 168 -2.92 13.79 -10.41
CA PRO A 168 -1.62 13.16 -10.16
C PRO A 168 -0.42 14.06 -10.49
N GLU A 169 -0.64 15.31 -10.90
CA GLU A 169 0.41 16.23 -11.35
C GLU A 169 1.44 16.53 -10.26
N LEU A 170 0.98 16.75 -9.02
CA LEU A 170 1.88 16.99 -7.90
C LEU A 170 2.77 15.76 -7.63
N CYS A 171 2.20 14.55 -7.72
CA CYS A 171 2.96 13.31 -7.62
C CYS A 171 4.00 13.16 -8.73
N ALA A 172 3.64 13.47 -9.98
CA ALA A 172 4.60 13.48 -11.10
C ALA A 172 5.74 14.48 -10.84
N GLY A 173 5.42 15.67 -10.30
CA GLY A 173 6.39 16.69 -9.91
C GLY A 173 7.39 16.23 -8.84
N LEU A 174 7.05 15.26 -7.99
CA LEU A 174 7.96 14.71 -6.97
C LEU A 174 9.14 13.95 -7.61
N LEU A 175 8.98 13.38 -8.81
CA LEU A 175 10.02 12.57 -9.44
C LEU A 175 11.29 13.37 -9.75
N GLY A 176 11.15 14.68 -10.01
CA GLY A 176 12.26 15.60 -10.28
C GLY A 176 12.97 16.12 -9.02
N ARG A 177 12.41 15.90 -7.82
CA ARG A 177 12.90 16.51 -6.58
C ARG A 177 13.88 15.62 -5.82
N PRO A 178 14.83 16.19 -5.05
CA PRO A 178 15.54 15.44 -4.02
C PRO A 178 14.58 15.14 -2.86
N LEU A 179 14.57 13.88 -2.37
CA LEU A 179 13.67 13.44 -1.29
C LEU A 179 14.45 13.03 -0.02
N GLY A 180 15.68 13.51 0.13
CA GLY A 180 16.49 13.35 1.34
C GLY A 180 16.62 11.90 1.81
N LYS A 181 16.33 11.66 3.09
CA LYS A 181 16.42 10.33 3.72
C LYS A 181 15.27 9.39 3.32
N LEU A 182 14.19 9.93 2.74
CA LEU A 182 13.05 9.17 2.22
C LEU A 182 13.38 8.59 0.82
N SER A 183 14.51 7.90 0.73
CA SER A 183 15.11 7.46 -0.53
C SER A 183 14.24 6.48 -1.33
N PHE A 184 13.37 5.72 -0.65
CA PHE A 184 12.44 4.78 -1.29
C PHE A 184 11.14 5.44 -1.77
N LEU A 185 10.86 6.69 -1.37
CA LEU A 185 9.65 7.39 -1.80
C LEU A 185 9.65 7.68 -3.31
N LYS A 186 10.81 8.02 -3.89
CA LYS A 186 10.91 8.23 -5.35
C LYS A 186 10.56 6.98 -6.16
N PRO A 187 11.19 5.81 -5.94
CA PRO A 187 10.81 4.59 -6.66
C PRO A 187 9.37 4.18 -6.37
N ALA A 188 8.90 4.26 -5.11
CA ALA A 188 7.49 4.00 -4.79
C ALA A 188 6.54 4.89 -5.59
N MET A 189 6.83 6.18 -5.73
CA MET A 189 5.99 7.10 -6.50
C MET A 189 6.01 6.80 -8.01
N LYS A 190 7.13 6.30 -8.55
CA LYS A 190 7.17 5.81 -9.93
C LYS A 190 6.26 4.61 -10.12
N ASP A 191 6.30 3.66 -9.18
CA ASP A 191 5.45 2.46 -9.25
C ASP A 191 3.97 2.84 -9.14
N LEU A 192 3.61 3.79 -8.25
CA LEU A 192 2.25 4.31 -8.14
C LEU A 192 1.79 4.97 -9.44
N LEU A 193 2.60 5.85 -10.03
CA LEU A 193 2.28 6.52 -11.29
C LEU A 193 2.15 5.52 -12.44
N ALA A 194 2.96 4.45 -12.45
CA ALA A 194 2.87 3.38 -13.42
C ALA A 194 1.56 2.58 -13.32
N GLU A 195 0.84 2.64 -12.21
CA GLU A 195 -0.51 2.08 -12.11
C GLU A 195 -1.59 2.95 -12.76
N LEU A 196 -1.31 4.19 -13.16
CA LEU A 196 -2.24 4.93 -14.03
C LEU A 196 -2.33 4.23 -15.40
N PRO A 197 -3.49 4.25 -16.07
CA PRO A 197 -3.65 3.68 -17.41
C PRO A 197 -2.57 4.16 -18.39
N SER A 198 -1.95 3.25 -19.13
CA SER A 198 -0.99 3.63 -20.17
C SER A 198 -1.72 4.29 -21.35
N PRO A 199 -1.08 5.23 -22.09
CA PRO A 199 -1.63 5.76 -23.34
C PRO A 199 -1.83 4.70 -24.44
N ALA A 200 -1.00 3.66 -24.45
CA ALA A 200 -1.00 2.66 -25.51
C ALA A 200 -2.07 1.57 -25.33
N THR A 201 -2.29 1.12 -24.08
CA THR A 201 -3.14 -0.05 -23.79
C THR A 201 -4.29 0.25 -22.84
N GLY A 202 -4.28 1.40 -22.14
CA GLY A 202 -5.26 1.71 -21.11
C GLY A 202 -5.12 0.87 -19.82
N LEU A 203 -4.10 0.03 -19.73
CA LEU A 203 -3.82 -0.79 -18.56
C LEU A 203 -2.85 -0.10 -17.61
N GLY A 204 -3.00 -0.33 -16.31
CA GLY A 204 -1.96 -0.05 -15.33
C GLY A 204 -0.80 -1.05 -15.45
N ALA A 205 0.32 -0.75 -14.80
CA ALA A 205 1.50 -1.62 -14.81
C ALA A 205 1.19 -3.02 -14.28
N THR A 206 0.47 -3.16 -13.16
CA THR A 206 0.15 -4.48 -12.61
C THR A 206 -0.83 -5.26 -13.48
N GLU A 207 -1.83 -4.60 -14.09
CA GLU A 207 -2.73 -5.23 -15.06
C GLU A 207 -1.95 -5.75 -16.28
N THR A 208 -1.01 -4.95 -16.79
CA THR A 208 -0.12 -5.36 -17.89
C THR A 208 0.69 -6.59 -17.52
N ARG A 209 1.31 -6.61 -16.32
CA ARG A 209 2.06 -7.77 -15.84
C ARG A 209 1.20 -9.02 -15.68
N LEU A 210 -0.05 -8.89 -15.24
CA LEU A 210 -0.98 -10.03 -15.18
C LEU A 210 -1.19 -10.63 -16.57
N LEU A 211 -1.47 -9.79 -17.58
CA LEU A 211 -1.67 -10.24 -18.96
C LEU A 211 -0.41 -10.88 -19.56
N GLU A 212 0.77 -10.28 -19.36
CA GLU A 212 2.04 -10.86 -19.81
C GLU A 212 2.30 -12.24 -19.22
N ARG A 213 2.04 -12.44 -17.92
CA ARG A 213 2.27 -13.71 -17.25
C ARG A 213 1.28 -14.78 -17.72
N ILE A 214 0.02 -14.42 -17.93
CA ILE A 214 -0.99 -15.32 -18.52
C ILE A 214 -0.60 -15.71 -19.95
N ALA A 215 -0.19 -14.75 -20.78
CA ALA A 215 0.32 -15.02 -22.14
C ALA A 215 1.55 -15.94 -22.13
N GLY A 216 2.43 -15.78 -21.13
CA GLY A 216 3.60 -16.65 -20.90
C GLY A 216 3.28 -18.06 -20.38
N GLY A 217 2.00 -18.42 -20.21
CA GLY A 217 1.54 -19.75 -19.81
C GLY A 217 1.25 -19.92 -18.31
N HIS A 218 1.39 -18.88 -17.49
CA HIS A 218 1.02 -18.92 -16.07
C HIS A 218 -0.49 -18.77 -15.90
N ASN A 219 -1.20 -19.89 -15.99
CA ASN A 219 -2.67 -19.91 -16.01
C ASN A 219 -3.33 -20.11 -14.65
N ARG A 220 -2.56 -20.16 -13.54
CA ARG A 220 -3.09 -20.36 -12.20
C ARG A 220 -2.88 -19.15 -11.31
N THR A 221 -3.90 -18.80 -10.53
CA THR A 221 -3.86 -17.63 -9.64
C THR A 221 -2.83 -17.77 -8.52
N ASP A 222 -2.51 -18.99 -8.07
CA ASP A 222 -1.46 -19.22 -7.05
C ASP A 222 -0.05 -18.97 -7.57
N GLU A 223 0.17 -19.08 -8.89
CA GLU A 223 1.42 -18.66 -9.53
C GLU A 223 1.49 -17.14 -9.68
N LEU A 224 0.37 -16.50 -10.07
CA LEU A 224 0.31 -15.05 -10.27
C LEU A 224 0.36 -14.25 -8.96
N PHE A 225 -0.29 -14.73 -7.90
CA PHE A 225 -0.40 -14.02 -6.62
C PHE A 225 0.75 -14.35 -5.66
N ARG A 226 1.69 -15.20 -6.06
CA ARG A 226 2.89 -15.43 -5.28
C ARG A 226 3.65 -14.10 -5.12
N PRO A 227 4.10 -13.75 -3.92
CA PRO A 227 4.93 -12.56 -3.71
C PRO A 227 6.08 -12.46 -4.71
N GLY A 228 6.25 -11.28 -5.30
CA GLY A 228 7.27 -11.00 -6.30
C GLY A 228 7.00 -11.56 -7.72
N ALA A 229 5.97 -12.39 -7.93
CA ALA A 229 5.75 -13.07 -9.21
C ALA A 229 5.45 -12.13 -10.38
N LEU A 230 4.89 -10.94 -10.12
CA LEU A 230 4.60 -9.93 -11.14
C LEU A 230 5.73 -8.91 -11.32
N GLY A 231 6.74 -8.90 -10.44
CA GLY A 231 7.77 -7.87 -10.41
C GLY A 231 7.28 -6.48 -9.97
N THR A 232 5.97 -6.27 -9.78
CA THR A 232 5.38 -5.12 -9.11
C THR A 232 5.02 -5.47 -7.66
N ARG A 233 5.03 -4.47 -6.78
CA ARG A 233 4.71 -4.62 -5.34
C ARG A 233 3.70 -3.58 -4.85
N VAL A 234 2.97 -2.93 -5.76
CA VAL A 234 1.95 -1.94 -5.38
C VAL A 234 0.79 -2.65 -4.67
N PHE A 235 0.27 -3.70 -5.30
CA PHE A 235 -0.92 -4.43 -4.85
C PHE A 235 -0.56 -5.76 -4.19
N ASP A 236 -1.29 -6.10 -3.13
CA ASP A 236 -1.26 -7.40 -2.47
C ASP A 236 -2.19 -8.42 -3.15
N GLN A 237 -2.21 -9.65 -2.66
CA GLN A 237 -3.02 -10.73 -3.23
C GLN A 237 -4.54 -10.43 -3.29
N TRP A 238 -5.08 -9.62 -2.37
CA TRP A 238 -6.49 -9.28 -2.34
C TRP A 238 -6.81 -8.25 -3.43
N GLU A 239 -5.95 -7.25 -3.54
CA GLU A 239 -6.03 -6.20 -4.56
C GLU A 239 -5.78 -6.76 -5.97
N LEU A 240 -4.86 -7.73 -6.12
CA LEU A 240 -4.65 -8.48 -7.37
C LEU A 240 -5.89 -9.28 -7.78
N GLY A 241 -6.63 -9.85 -6.82
CA GLY A 241 -7.90 -10.51 -7.08
C GLY A 241 -8.93 -9.57 -7.71
N ALA A 242 -9.08 -8.36 -7.15
CA ALA A 242 -10.00 -7.35 -7.69
C ALA A 242 -9.58 -6.87 -9.09
N LEU A 243 -8.29 -6.68 -9.35
CA LEU A 243 -7.79 -6.35 -10.69
C LEU A 243 -8.11 -7.46 -11.71
N LEU A 244 -7.87 -8.71 -11.33
CA LEU A 244 -8.14 -9.86 -12.21
C LEU A 244 -9.63 -9.99 -12.52
N GLU A 245 -10.51 -9.72 -11.56
CA GLU A 245 -11.95 -9.65 -11.79
C GLU A 245 -12.33 -8.52 -12.75
N GLY A 246 -11.72 -7.34 -12.61
CA GLY A 246 -11.90 -6.23 -13.55
C GLY A 246 -11.48 -6.58 -14.99
N LEU A 247 -10.43 -7.38 -15.14
CA LEU A 247 -9.96 -7.87 -16.45
C LEU A 247 -10.84 -8.97 -17.04
N ALA A 248 -11.59 -9.71 -16.21
CA ALA A 248 -12.33 -10.91 -16.63
C ALA A 248 -13.85 -10.72 -16.74
N PHE A 249 -14.44 -9.78 -15.98
CA PHE A 249 -15.89 -9.59 -15.90
C PHE A 249 -16.38 -8.26 -16.49
N GLY A 250 -15.49 -7.50 -17.14
CA GLY A 250 -15.85 -6.27 -17.86
C GLY A 250 -16.66 -6.52 -19.15
N PRO A 251 -17.25 -5.47 -19.76
CA PRO A 251 -17.97 -5.57 -21.03
C PRO A 251 -17.19 -6.24 -22.16
N ALA A 252 -15.87 -5.99 -22.22
CA ALA A 252 -14.95 -6.68 -23.11
C ALA A 252 -13.84 -7.34 -22.27
N PRO A 253 -14.04 -8.61 -21.84
CA PRO A 253 -13.06 -9.32 -21.03
C PRO A 253 -11.72 -9.47 -21.74
N ALA A 254 -10.62 -9.10 -21.07
CA ALA A 254 -9.27 -9.38 -21.52
C ALA A 254 -8.78 -10.77 -21.07
N VAL A 255 -9.35 -11.29 -19.98
CA VAL A 255 -9.00 -12.59 -19.40
C VAL A 255 -10.22 -13.50 -19.35
N ALA A 256 -10.07 -14.75 -19.77
CA ALA A 256 -11.07 -15.80 -19.65
C ALA A 256 -10.65 -16.86 -18.62
N GLY A 257 -11.61 -17.67 -18.17
CA GLY A 257 -11.37 -18.84 -17.31
C GLY A 257 -11.23 -18.53 -15.81
N LEU A 258 -11.54 -17.30 -15.41
CA LEU A 258 -11.79 -16.94 -14.01
C LEU A 258 -13.13 -17.55 -13.55
N ASP A 259 -13.17 -18.14 -12.36
CA ASP A 259 -14.38 -18.79 -11.83
C ASP A 259 -15.52 -17.78 -11.67
N GLY A 260 -16.58 -17.93 -12.47
CA GLY A 260 -17.71 -17.00 -12.52
C GLY A 260 -18.46 -16.83 -11.20
N LYS A 261 -18.26 -17.72 -10.20
CA LYS A 261 -18.79 -17.51 -8.85
C LYS A 261 -18.22 -16.27 -8.19
N LEU A 262 -17.01 -15.83 -8.56
CA LEU A 262 -16.40 -14.62 -8.01
C LEU A 262 -17.24 -13.36 -8.24
N ALA A 263 -18.05 -13.32 -9.32
CA ALA A 263 -18.93 -12.20 -9.62
C ALA A 263 -20.13 -12.07 -8.65
N THR A 264 -20.49 -13.13 -7.92
CA THR A 264 -21.65 -13.15 -7.00
C THR A 264 -21.29 -13.46 -5.56
N LEU A 265 -20.08 -13.97 -5.30
CA LEU A 265 -19.60 -14.22 -3.96
C LEU A 265 -19.39 -12.90 -3.21
N ASP A 266 -19.88 -12.88 -1.96
CA ASP A 266 -19.59 -11.83 -0.99
C ASP A 266 -18.08 -11.50 -0.95
N PRO A 267 -17.68 -10.25 -1.22
CA PRO A 267 -16.30 -9.79 -1.16
C PRO A 267 -15.58 -10.12 0.15
N ASP A 268 -16.31 -10.14 1.27
CA ASP A 268 -15.76 -10.41 2.60
C ASP A 268 -15.61 -11.93 2.90
N ASN A 269 -16.17 -12.79 2.05
CA ASN A 269 -16.05 -14.25 2.18
C ASN A 269 -14.73 -14.75 1.60
N ALA A 270 -13.63 -14.38 2.25
CA ALA A 270 -12.27 -14.70 1.87
C ALA A 270 -12.05 -16.20 1.59
N ARG A 271 -12.67 -17.08 2.38
CA ARG A 271 -12.54 -18.54 2.21
C ARG A 271 -13.12 -19.01 0.88
N SER A 272 -14.35 -18.59 0.56
CA SER A 272 -15.03 -19.02 -0.66
C SER A 272 -14.39 -18.42 -1.90
N ARG A 273 -13.99 -17.15 -1.83
CA ARG A 273 -13.28 -16.45 -2.91
C ARG A 273 -11.92 -17.09 -3.20
N ASN A 274 -11.13 -17.39 -2.17
CA ASN A 274 -9.86 -18.12 -2.33
C ASN A 274 -10.05 -19.49 -2.99
N ALA A 275 -11.12 -20.21 -2.66
CA ALA A 275 -11.42 -21.49 -3.30
C ALA A 275 -11.78 -21.31 -4.79
N ALA A 276 -12.48 -20.24 -5.16
CA ALA A 276 -12.83 -19.93 -6.55
C ALA A 276 -11.60 -19.51 -7.37
N PHE A 277 -10.72 -18.66 -6.82
CA PHE A 277 -9.45 -18.33 -7.48
C PHE A 277 -8.62 -19.59 -7.79
N ARG A 278 -8.45 -20.51 -6.83
CA ARG A 278 -7.69 -21.76 -7.05
C ARG A 278 -8.26 -22.68 -8.14
N ARG A 279 -9.56 -22.64 -8.40
CA ARG A 279 -10.21 -23.42 -9.48
C ARG A 279 -10.02 -22.78 -10.85
N SER A 280 -9.71 -21.49 -10.91
CA SER A 280 -9.60 -20.73 -12.15
C SER A 280 -8.44 -21.21 -13.02
N ARG A 281 -8.62 -21.18 -14.34
CA ARG A 281 -7.61 -21.52 -15.34
C ARG A 281 -7.60 -20.44 -16.41
N LEU A 282 -6.67 -19.52 -16.24
CA LEU A 282 -6.66 -18.23 -16.94
C LEU A 282 -6.10 -18.37 -18.35
N SER A 283 -6.70 -17.65 -19.28
CA SER A 283 -6.21 -17.48 -20.65
C SER A 283 -6.53 -16.07 -21.12
N LEU A 284 -5.77 -15.54 -22.08
CA LEU A 284 -6.15 -14.29 -22.71
C LEU A 284 -7.29 -14.54 -23.70
N THR A 285 -8.19 -13.56 -23.81
CA THR A 285 -9.14 -13.49 -24.92
C THR A 285 -8.47 -12.87 -26.14
N GLU A 286 -9.11 -12.94 -27.31
CA GLU A 286 -8.64 -12.22 -28.50
C GLU A 286 -8.48 -10.70 -28.22
N PHE A 287 -9.43 -10.14 -27.47
CA PHE A 287 -9.34 -8.75 -27.01
C PHE A 287 -8.14 -8.53 -26.08
N GLY A 288 -7.91 -9.42 -25.10
CA GLY A 288 -6.76 -9.34 -24.20
C GLY A 288 -5.42 -9.42 -24.93
N GLU A 289 -5.30 -10.27 -25.95
CA GLU A 289 -4.12 -10.36 -26.81
C GLU A 289 -3.93 -9.08 -27.65
N ALA A 290 -5.00 -8.50 -28.18
CA ALA A 290 -4.96 -7.23 -28.91
C ALA A 290 -4.53 -6.06 -28.01
N VAL A 291 -5.08 -5.97 -26.80
CA VAL A 291 -4.69 -4.96 -25.80
C VAL A 291 -3.23 -5.13 -25.39
N LEU A 292 -2.79 -6.35 -25.08
CA LEU A 292 -1.40 -6.62 -24.69
C LEU A 292 -0.41 -6.26 -25.81
N ALA A 293 -0.81 -6.45 -27.07
CA ALA A 293 -0.01 -6.07 -28.23
C ALA A 293 -0.09 -4.57 -28.58
N GLY A 294 -0.80 -3.75 -27.80
CA GLY A 294 -0.97 -2.32 -28.05
C GLY A 294 -1.83 -1.98 -29.27
N ARG A 295 -2.65 -2.93 -29.75
CA ARG A 295 -3.57 -2.72 -30.87
C ARG A 295 -4.94 -2.19 -30.43
N GLU A 296 -5.29 -2.39 -29.17
CA GLU A 296 -6.55 -1.96 -28.57
C GLU A 296 -6.30 -1.26 -27.24
N ASP A 297 -7.19 -0.33 -26.89
CA ASP A 297 -7.20 0.35 -25.60
C ASP A 297 -8.26 -0.28 -24.69
N PHE A 298 -7.83 -0.87 -23.58
CA PHE A 298 -8.70 -1.52 -22.61
C PHE A 298 -9.81 -0.59 -22.09
N ARG A 299 -9.50 0.70 -21.87
CA ARG A 299 -10.43 1.67 -21.26
C ARG A 299 -11.46 2.22 -22.23
N SER A 300 -11.23 2.07 -23.54
CA SER A 300 -12.23 2.38 -24.57
C SER A 300 -13.42 1.43 -24.52
N HIS A 301 -13.21 0.18 -24.11
CA HIS A 301 -14.26 -0.85 -24.05
C HIS A 301 -14.71 -1.17 -22.63
N ASN A 302 -13.85 -0.94 -21.63
CA ASN A 302 -14.11 -1.23 -20.22
C ASN A 302 -13.98 0.07 -19.39
N PRO A 303 -15.10 0.75 -19.09
CA PRO A 303 -15.07 1.98 -18.33
C PRO A 303 -14.44 1.81 -16.95
N VAL A 304 -13.72 2.82 -16.49
CA VAL A 304 -13.06 2.84 -15.19
C VAL A 304 -13.78 3.80 -14.25
N LYS A 305 -13.89 3.38 -12.99
CA LYS A 305 -14.22 4.26 -11.87
C LYS A 305 -13.45 3.78 -10.64
N ARG A 306 -12.29 4.37 -10.39
CA ARG A 306 -11.47 4.01 -9.23
C ARG A 306 -10.70 5.21 -8.69
N SER A 307 -10.35 5.15 -7.42
CA SER A 307 -9.45 6.12 -6.81
C SER A 307 -8.00 5.71 -7.02
N TRP A 308 -7.16 6.69 -7.33
CA TRP A 308 -5.72 6.64 -7.29
C TRP A 308 -5.28 7.74 -6.31
N GLY A 309 -4.97 7.36 -5.07
CA GLY A 309 -4.84 8.34 -3.99
C GLY A 309 -6.08 9.25 -3.90
N GLY A 310 -5.88 10.56 -3.95
CA GLY A 310 -6.94 11.57 -4.00
C GLY A 310 -7.58 11.79 -5.39
N THR A 311 -7.02 11.21 -6.45
CA THR A 311 -7.51 11.36 -7.82
C THR A 311 -8.59 10.32 -8.11
N LEU A 312 -9.81 10.78 -8.42
CA LEU A 312 -10.86 9.91 -8.96
C LEU A 312 -10.67 9.76 -10.47
N LEU A 313 -10.31 8.56 -10.92
CA LEU A 313 -10.20 8.21 -12.34
C LEU A 313 -11.57 7.79 -12.88
N THR A 314 -12.00 8.46 -13.95
CA THR A 314 -13.13 8.09 -14.79
C THR A 314 -12.73 8.18 -16.26
N ASN A 315 -13.55 7.69 -17.19
CA ASN A 315 -13.27 7.85 -18.62
C ASN A 315 -13.22 9.32 -19.07
N GLU A 316 -13.96 10.22 -18.41
CA GLU A 316 -13.92 11.66 -18.68
C GLU A 316 -12.73 12.37 -18.02
N ARG A 317 -12.12 11.75 -17.01
CA ARG A 317 -10.97 12.26 -16.26
C ARG A 317 -9.83 11.24 -16.26
N LEU A 318 -9.52 10.74 -17.45
CA LEU A 318 -8.60 9.63 -17.63
C LEU A 318 -7.16 10.11 -17.70
N TRP A 319 -6.58 10.41 -16.54
CA TRP A 319 -5.14 10.63 -16.43
C TRP A 319 -4.39 9.37 -16.80
N ARG A 320 -3.35 9.52 -17.63
CA ARG A 320 -2.54 8.40 -18.12
C ARG A 320 -1.07 8.61 -17.83
N TRP A 321 -0.34 7.51 -17.74
CA TRP A 321 1.11 7.55 -17.51
C TRP A 321 1.86 6.86 -18.65
N ASP A 322 2.67 7.63 -19.36
CA ASP A 322 3.62 7.11 -20.32
C ASP A 322 4.88 6.65 -19.56
N GLY A 323 4.97 5.33 -19.33
CA GLY A 323 6.09 4.72 -18.62
C GLY A 323 7.43 4.85 -19.33
N GLU A 324 7.44 4.91 -20.68
CA GLU A 324 8.66 5.02 -21.47
C GLU A 324 9.22 6.44 -21.39
N ARG A 325 8.37 7.44 -21.62
CA ARG A 325 8.75 8.85 -21.56
C ARG A 325 8.80 9.40 -20.14
N ARG A 326 8.23 8.68 -19.17
CA ARG A 326 8.00 9.12 -17.79
C ARG A 326 7.21 10.42 -17.72
N LEU A 327 6.13 10.47 -18.51
CA LEU A 327 5.29 11.65 -18.65
C LEU A 327 3.87 11.35 -18.24
N LEU A 328 3.30 12.27 -17.48
CA LEU A 328 1.89 12.28 -17.18
C LEU A 328 1.14 12.89 -18.37
N VAL A 329 0.08 12.24 -18.80
CA VAL A 329 -0.80 12.66 -19.89
C VAL A 329 -2.15 13.05 -19.28
N ALA A 330 -2.56 14.29 -19.53
CA ALA A 330 -3.84 14.82 -19.08
C ALA A 330 -5.03 14.17 -19.84
N PRO A 331 -6.25 14.16 -19.25
CA PRO A 331 -7.46 13.61 -19.87
C PRO A 331 -7.81 14.16 -21.25
#